data_AF-A0A2V9ZN14-F1
#
_entry.id   AF-A0A2V9ZN14-F1
#
_cell.length_a   1.000
_cell.length_b   1.000
_cell.length_c   1.000
_cell.angle_alpha   90.00
_cell.angle_beta   90.00
_cell.angle_gamma   90.00
#
_symmetry.space_group_name_H-M   'P 1'
#
loop_
_entity.id
_entity.type
_entity.pdbx_description
1 polymer ?
#
loop_
_entity_poly.entity_id
_entity_poly.type
_entity_poly.pdbx_seq_one_letter_code
_entity_poly.pdbx_strand_id
1 'polypeptide(L)'
;AEIRAMLTRWRDNQAKLEPLLQNSFLLKEADPVSRNLSAVSAAGLRALDYLESGERAPEAWKAQQLALLEQAKKPSAQLLLMIAPSVQKLIQVSAGEIAAGSAGDQNNAED
;
A
#
# COMPACT_ATOMS: atom_id res chain seq x y z
N ALA A 1 -5.30 10.07 12.58
CA ALA A 1 -5.09 11.27 11.75
C ALA A 1 -3.75 11.26 11.00
N GLU A 2 -2.62 11.00 11.65
CA GLU A 2 -1.28 11.13 11.06
C GLU A 2 -1.01 10.21 9.85
N ILE A 3 -1.40 8.93 9.92
CA ILE A 3 -1.23 7.99 8.79
C ILE A 3 -1.97 8.49 7.55
N ARG A 4 -3.22 8.96 7.71
CA ARG A 4 -4.03 9.51 6.61
C ARG A 4 -3.36 10.73 5.97
N ALA A 5 -2.79 11.62 6.79
CA ALA A 5 -2.04 12.78 6.30
C ALA A 5 -0.78 12.37 5.51
N MET A 6 -0.02 11.38 6.01
CA MET A 6 1.19 10.89 5.34
C MET A 6 0.88 10.22 3.99
N LEU A 7 -0.10 9.31 3.96
CA LEU A 7 -0.51 8.65 2.72
C LEU A 7 -1.09 9.65 1.70
N THR A 8 -1.83 10.65 2.16
CA THR A 8 -2.34 11.74 1.30
C THR A 8 -1.17 12.51 0.68
N ARG A 9 -0.17 12.88 1.49
CA ARG A 9 1.02 13.57 0.99
C ARG A 9 1.74 12.75 -0.08
N TRP A 10 1.93 11.44 0.13
CA TRP A 10 2.59 10.57 -0.84
C TRP A 10 1.78 10.33 -2.11
N ARG A 11 0.46 10.12 -2.00
CA ARG A 11 -0.46 10.02 -3.14
C ARG A 11 -0.35 11.24 -4.04
N ASP A 12 -0.43 12.42 -3.44
CA ASP A 12 -0.51 13.69 -4.17
C ASP A 12 0.89 14.15 -4.66
N ASN A 13 1.97 13.54 -4.16
CA ASN A 13 3.32 13.90 -4.54
C ASN A 13 3.64 13.57 -6.01
N GLN A 14 3.05 12.52 -6.60
CA GLN A 14 3.30 12.15 -8.00
C GLN A 14 2.99 13.33 -8.94
N ALA A 15 1.84 13.99 -8.77
CA ALA A 15 1.44 15.10 -9.62
C ALA A 15 2.39 16.31 -9.52
N LYS A 16 3.04 16.47 -8.37
CA LYS A 16 4.06 17.51 -8.14
C LYS A 16 5.41 17.14 -8.75
N LEU A 17 5.74 15.84 -8.73
CA LEU A 17 7.01 15.32 -9.24
C LEU A 17 6.99 15.22 -10.77
N GLU A 18 5.87 14.82 -11.38
CA GLU A 18 5.73 14.54 -12.82
C GLU A 18 6.37 15.62 -13.71
N PRO A 19 6.12 16.93 -13.53
CA PRO A 19 6.74 17.95 -14.39
C PRO A 19 8.27 17.99 -14.25
N LEU A 20 8.81 17.71 -13.07
CA LEU A 20 10.26 17.67 -12.82
C LEU A 20 10.91 16.43 -13.47
N LEU A 21 10.21 15.29 -13.44
CA LEU A 21 10.66 14.04 -14.06
C LEU A 21 10.70 14.14 -15.59
N GLN A 22 9.72 14.81 -16.20
CA GLN A 22 9.68 15.00 -17.65
C GLN A 22 10.79 15.94 -18.15
N ASN A 23 11.25 16.86 -17.30
CA ASN A 23 12.26 17.86 -17.64
C ASN A 23 13.70 17.44 -17.31
N SER A 24 13.92 16.25 -16.73
CA SER A 24 15.25 15.77 -16.38
C SER A 24 15.43 14.28 -16.65
N PHE A 25 16.33 13.95 -17.57
CA PHE A 25 16.69 12.56 -17.87
C PHE A 25 17.18 11.80 -16.62
N LEU A 26 17.95 12.47 -15.75
CA LEU A 26 18.50 11.89 -14.53
C LEU A 26 17.42 11.50 -13.50
N LEU A 27 16.23 12.12 -13.56
CA LEU A 27 15.15 11.83 -12.64
C LEU A 27 14.18 10.78 -13.17
N LYS A 28 14.25 10.38 -14.45
CA LYS A 28 13.30 9.44 -15.05
C LYS A 28 13.22 8.09 -14.32
N GLU A 29 14.33 7.65 -13.73
CA GLU A 29 14.36 6.40 -12.95
C GLU A 29 13.46 6.47 -11.70
N ALA A 30 13.19 7.66 -11.17
CA ALA A 30 12.31 7.84 -10.01
C ALA A 30 10.81 7.76 -10.36
N ASP A 31 10.42 7.89 -11.63
CA ASP A 31 9.02 7.84 -12.07
C ASP A 31 8.28 6.57 -11.65
N PRO A 32 8.77 5.35 -11.97
CA PRO A 32 8.07 4.13 -11.57
C PRO A 32 7.93 4.00 -10.05
N VAL A 33 8.95 4.41 -9.29
CA VAL A 33 8.90 4.39 -7.82
C VAL A 33 7.86 5.38 -7.27
N SER A 34 7.81 6.60 -7.82
CA SER A 34 6.87 7.63 -7.39
C SER A 34 5.42 7.28 -7.75
N ARG A 35 5.18 6.71 -8.94
CA ARG A 35 3.85 6.19 -9.34
C ARG A 35 3.38 5.07 -8.44
N ASN A 36 4.27 4.10 -8.17
CA ASN A 36 3.95 3.00 -7.26
C ASN A 36 3.67 3.50 -5.83
N LEU A 37 4.46 4.44 -5.31
CA LEU A 37 4.21 5.06 -4.01
C LEU A 37 2.85 5.75 -3.96
N SER A 38 2.48 6.49 -5.02
CA SER A 38 1.18 7.15 -5.09
C SER A 38 0.03 6.15 -5.10
N ALA A 39 0.15 5.10 -5.91
CA ALA A 39 -0.86 4.05 -6.03
C ALA A 39 -1.04 3.24 -4.74
N VAL A 40 0.06 2.83 -4.09
CA VAL A 40 0.04 2.14 -2.79
C VAL A 40 -0.56 3.04 -1.71
N SER A 41 -0.25 4.33 -1.73
CA SER A 41 -0.83 5.28 -0.76
C SER A 41 -2.34 5.48 -0.97
N ALA A 42 -2.81 5.51 -2.22
CA ALA A 42 -4.24 5.56 -2.53
C ALA A 42 -4.97 4.30 -2.05
N ALA A 43 -4.39 3.12 -2.26
CA ALA A 43 -4.95 1.85 -1.76
C ALA A 43 -5.05 1.85 -0.23
N GLY A 44 -4.01 2.32 0.46
CA GLY A 44 -4.03 2.46 1.93
C GLY A 44 -5.08 3.44 2.44
N LEU A 45 -5.26 4.59 1.78
CA LEU A 45 -6.31 5.55 2.13
C LEU A 45 -7.70 4.93 1.97
N ARG A 46 -7.93 4.19 0.88
CA ARG A 46 -9.22 3.53 0.65
C ARG A 46 -9.48 2.41 1.66
N ALA A 47 -8.45 1.67 2.08
CA ALA A 47 -8.57 0.71 3.18
C ALA A 47 -8.98 1.40 4.50
N LEU A 48 -8.39 2.56 4.81
CA LEU A 48 -8.77 3.36 5.98
C LEU A 48 -10.22 3.83 5.90
N ASP A 49 -10.72 4.19 4.71
CA ASP A 49 -12.13 4.59 4.53
C ASP A 49 -13.10 3.45 4.85
N TYR A 50 -12.80 2.22 4.41
CA TYR A 50 -13.59 1.03 4.77
C TYR A 50 -13.58 0.78 6.29
N LEU A 51 -12.40 0.86 6.92
CA LEU A 51 -12.28 0.66 8.37
C LEU A 51 -13.03 1.73 9.17
N GLU A 52 -12.98 2.98 8.74
CA GLU A 52 -13.65 4.11 9.41
C GLU A 52 -15.17 4.08 9.25
N SER A 53 -15.66 3.64 8.09
CA SER A 53 -17.10 3.47 7.84
C SER A 53 -17.70 2.20 8.45
N GLY A 54 -16.86 1.26 8.89
CA GLY A 54 -17.30 -0.07 9.33
C GLY A 54 -17.76 -0.97 8.18
N GLU A 55 -17.58 -0.54 6.93
CA GLU A 55 -17.90 -1.33 5.75
C GLU A 55 -16.79 -2.33 5.45
N ARG A 56 -17.18 -3.56 5.09
CA ARG A 56 -16.21 -4.55 4.59
C ARG A 56 -15.84 -4.21 3.16
N ALA A 57 -14.54 -4.08 2.90
CA ALA A 57 -14.02 -3.90 1.56
C ALA A 57 -14.39 -5.09 0.65
N PRO A 58 -14.86 -4.86 -0.59
CA PRO A 58 -15.21 -5.95 -1.50
C PRO A 58 -14.02 -6.86 -1.82
N GLU A 59 -14.26 -8.17 -1.88
CA GLU A 59 -13.23 -9.18 -2.20
C GLU A 59 -12.53 -8.91 -3.55
N ALA A 60 -13.31 -8.52 -4.57
CA ALA A 60 -12.75 -8.15 -5.88
C ALA A 60 -11.83 -6.91 -5.80
N TRP A 61 -12.18 -5.94 -4.97
CA TRP A 61 -11.33 -4.77 -4.73
C TRP A 61 -10.05 -5.18 -4.00
N LYS A 62 -10.13 -6.01 -2.96
CA LYS A 62 -8.95 -6.57 -2.26
C LYS A 62 -8.02 -7.25 -3.25
N ALA A 63 -8.53 -8.18 -4.06
CA ALA A 63 -7.72 -8.92 -5.03
C ALA A 63 -6.99 -7.98 -6.02
N GLN A 64 -7.68 -6.94 -6.51
CA GLN A 64 -7.08 -5.92 -7.36
C GLN A 64 -5.94 -5.16 -6.65
N GLN A 65 -6.15 -4.75 -5.40
CA GLN A 65 -5.13 -4.01 -4.65
C GLN A 65 -3.93 -4.90 -4.26
N LEU A 66 -4.17 -6.18 -3.97
CA LEU A 66 -3.08 -7.13 -3.71
C LEU A 66 -2.22 -7.32 -4.97
N ALA A 67 -2.82 -7.45 -6.16
CA ALA A 67 -2.07 -7.54 -7.41
C ALA A 67 -1.23 -6.28 -7.71
N LEU A 68 -1.74 -5.10 -7.34
CA LEU A 68 -1.00 -3.83 -7.40
C LEU A 68 0.20 -3.85 -6.43
N LEU A 69 -0.01 -4.30 -5.18
CA LEU A 69 1.05 -4.38 -4.19
C LEU A 69 2.16 -5.38 -4.56
N GLU A 70 1.82 -6.51 -5.17
CA GLU A 70 2.81 -7.47 -5.66
C GLU A 70 3.75 -6.85 -6.72
N GLN A 71 3.25 -5.92 -7.53
CA GLN A 71 4.10 -5.15 -8.44
C GLN A 71 4.94 -4.12 -7.70
N ALA A 72 4.35 -3.38 -6.76
CA ALA A 72 5.03 -2.33 -6.00
C ALA A 72 6.11 -2.84 -5.04
N LYS A 73 6.05 -4.11 -4.62
CA LYS A 73 7.07 -4.77 -3.79
C LYS A 73 8.33 -5.14 -4.56
N LYS A 74 8.27 -5.23 -5.89
CA LYS A 74 9.44 -5.55 -6.71
C LYS A 74 10.40 -4.35 -6.70
N PRO A 75 11.73 -4.59 -6.64
CA PRO A 75 12.70 -3.52 -6.79
C PRO A 75 12.44 -2.70 -8.06
N SER A 76 12.48 -1.37 -7.95
CA SER A 76 12.39 -0.45 -9.07
C SER A 76 13.38 0.68 -8.85
N ALA A 77 14.20 1.00 -9.87
CA ALA A 77 15.29 1.97 -9.75
C ALA A 77 16.18 1.76 -8.51
N GLN A 78 16.52 0.50 -8.22
CA GLN A 78 17.33 0.09 -7.06
C GLN A 78 16.67 0.37 -5.69
N LEU A 79 15.39 0.78 -5.65
CA LEU A 79 14.63 1.07 -4.45
C LEU A 79 13.55 0.02 -4.19
N LEU A 80 13.23 -0.15 -2.90
CA LEU A 80 12.14 -0.99 -2.40
C LEU A 80 11.11 -0.13 -1.67
N LEU A 81 9.82 -0.31 -1.98
CA LEU A 81 8.74 0.40 -1.31
C LEU A 81 8.36 -0.29 0.01
N MET A 82 9.06 0.09 1.08
CA MET A 82 8.93 -0.50 2.41
C MET A 82 7.54 -0.36 3.05
N ILE A 83 6.67 0.51 2.52
CA ILE A 83 5.30 0.68 3.04
C ILE A 83 4.32 -0.38 2.51
N ALA A 84 4.67 -1.07 1.41
CA ALA A 84 3.78 -2.01 0.74
C ALA A 84 3.30 -3.15 1.67
N PRO A 85 4.15 -3.77 2.53
CA PRO A 85 3.69 -4.80 3.48
C PRO A 85 2.67 -4.26 4.50
N SER A 86 2.83 -3.03 4.98
CA SER A 86 1.90 -2.43 5.94
C SER A 86 0.56 -2.06 5.28
N VAL A 87 0.60 -1.55 4.06
CA VAL A 87 -0.63 -1.28 3.28
C VAL A 87 -1.36 -2.57 2.93
N GLN A 88 -0.64 -3.66 2.64
CA GLN A 88 -1.25 -4.98 2.47
C GLN A 88 -2.08 -5.37 3.69
N LYS A 89 -1.52 -5.26 4.89
CA LYS A 89 -2.23 -5.60 6.13
C LYS A 89 -3.49 -4.74 6.30
N LEU A 90 -3.43 -3.45 5.98
CA LEU A 90 -4.61 -2.58 6.04
C LEU A 90 -5.70 -3.05 5.07
N ILE A 91 -5.35 -3.41 3.84
CA ILE A 91 -6.30 -3.93 2.85
C ILE A 91 -6.94 -5.23 3.34
N GLN A 92 -6.13 -6.17 3.84
CA GLN A 92 -6.60 -7.45 4.36
C GLN A 92 -7.58 -7.27 5.52
N VAL A 93 -7.21 -6.45 6.51
CA VAL A 93 -8.08 -6.15 7.66
C VAL A 93 -9.36 -5.41 7.23
N SER A 94 -9.27 -4.51 6.24
CA SER A 94 -10.46 -3.82 5.70
C SER A 94 -11.44 -4.76 4.99
N ALA A 95 -10.96 -5.88 4.46
CA ALA A 95 -11.80 -6.95 3.91
C ALA A 95 -12.29 -7.94 4.99
N GLY A 96 -11.92 -7.72 6.25
CA GLY A 96 -12.28 -8.56 7.39
C GLY A 96 -11.43 -9.82 7.54
N GLU A 97 -10.21 -9.85 6.99
CA GLU A 97 -9.21 -10.85 7.34
C GLU A 97 -8.58 -10.50 8.70
N ILE A 98 -8.30 -11.51 9.52
CA ILE A 98 -7.42 -11.35 10.69
C ILE A 98 -6.00 -11.23 10.15
N ALA A 99 -5.29 -10.16 10.51
CA ALA A 99 -3.90 -9.97 10.08
C ALA A 99 -3.08 -11.21 10.44
N ALA A 100 -2.49 -11.87 9.44
CA ALA A 100 -1.62 -13.03 9.62
C ALA A 100 -0.37 -12.60 10.42
N GLY A 101 -0.48 -12.72 11.74
CA GLY A 101 0.49 -12.23 12.72
C GLY A 101 0.10 -12.47 14.18
N SER A 102 -1.08 -13.03 14.46
CA SER A 102 -1.51 -13.42 15.81
C SER A 102 -1.99 -14.88 15.89
N ALA A 103 -1.42 -15.76 15.08
CA ALA A 103 -1.69 -17.21 15.09
C ALA A 103 -0.39 -18.03 15.27
N GLY A 104 0.50 -17.55 16.13
CA GLY A 104 1.58 -18.34 16.71
C GLY A 104 1.45 -18.26 18.22
N ASP A 105 0.66 -19.18 18.82
CA ASP A 105 0.77 -19.63 20.23
C ASP A 105 -0.40 -20.54 20.68
N GLN A 106 -0.89 -21.48 19.84
CA GLN A 106 -1.90 -22.46 20.29
C GLN A 106 -1.73 -23.91 19.81
N ASN A 107 -0.54 -24.32 19.33
CA ASN A 107 -0.26 -25.75 19.16
C ASN A 107 0.91 -26.17 20.06
N ASN A 108 0.67 -26.09 21.36
CA ASN A 108 1.43 -26.82 22.38
C ASN A 108 0.45 -27.24 23.48
N ALA A 109 -0.27 -28.34 23.24
CA ALA A 109 -0.97 -29.16 24.22
C ALA A 109 -1.34 -30.49 23.55
N GLU A 110 -0.63 -31.57 23.92
CA GLU A 110 -1.21 -32.78 24.53
C GLU A 110 -1.70 -33.83 23.50
N ASP A 111 -0.81 -34.71 23.02
CA ASP A 111 -0.59 -36.09 23.53
C ASP A 111 0.52 -36.80 22.71
#